data_AF-A0A8B5Q5A1-F1
#
_entry.id   AF-A0A8B5Q5A1-F1
#
_cell.length_a   1.000
_cell.length_b   1.000
_cell.length_c   1.000
_cell.angle_alpha   90.00
_cell.angle_beta   90.00
_cell.angle_gamma   90.00
#
_symmetry.space_group_name_H-M   'P 1'
#
loop_
_entity.id
_entity.type
_entity.pdbx_description
1 polymer ?
#
loop_
_entity_poly.entity_id
_entity_poly.type
_entity_poly.pdbx_seq_one_letter_code
_entity_poly.pdbx_strand_id
1 'polypeptide(L)'
;MAKDRTRGGKTETLTIRLDPKTRFILEFISRAKGQLLTTVIERAISEAADKVQIADFARIDGSYHRGWRDFWSLSEGERALKMAPYPELFPSYEDEKRLAFCREHHVFFYQSGGGDLFATPYIDVLWPRIDEFIQIHESRKSVDYLAAGKAMQEALKAAGLKGPDWSAGNVESPF
;
A
#
# COMPACT_ATOMS: atom_id res chain seq x y z
N MET A 1 -28.60 -23.27 7.57
CA MET A 1 -29.08 -21.87 7.54
C MET A 1 -28.21 -21.09 6.57
N ALA A 2 -28.78 -20.60 5.46
CA ALA A 2 -28.06 -19.81 4.48
C ALA A 2 -28.04 -18.34 4.93
N LYS A 3 -26.84 -17.74 5.07
CA LYS A 3 -26.70 -16.31 5.32
C LYS A 3 -26.49 -15.60 3.99
N ASP A 4 -27.46 -14.75 3.65
CA ASP A 4 -27.51 -13.98 2.42
C ASP A 4 -26.55 -12.76 2.44
N ARG A 5 -26.26 -12.32 1.23
CA ARG A 5 -25.30 -11.36 0.66
C ARG A 5 -25.08 -10.04 1.40
N THR A 6 -23.81 -9.59 1.38
CA THR A 6 -23.44 -8.20 1.04
C THR A 6 -22.12 -8.19 0.25
N ARG A 7 -22.19 -8.36 -1.08
CA ARG A 7 -21.15 -7.85 -2.00
C ARG A 7 -21.64 -6.53 -2.57
N GLY A 8 -21.74 -5.51 -1.72
CA GLY A 8 -21.75 -4.12 -2.15
C GLY A 8 -20.32 -3.62 -1.99
N GLY A 9 -19.64 -3.30 -3.09
CA GLY A 9 -18.36 -2.61 -3.02
C GLY A 9 -18.55 -1.32 -2.22
N LYS A 10 -17.68 -1.05 -1.24
CA LYS A 10 -17.72 0.19 -0.48
C LYS A 10 -17.50 1.34 -1.47
N THR A 11 -18.52 2.18 -1.67
CA THR A 11 -18.37 3.43 -2.42
C THR A 11 -17.67 4.45 -1.54
N GLU A 12 -16.65 5.12 -2.06
CA GLU A 12 -15.98 6.21 -1.35
C GLU A 12 -16.61 7.57 -1.72
N THR A 13 -16.68 8.49 -0.76
CA THR A 13 -17.22 9.84 -0.97
C THR A 13 -16.09 10.80 -1.30
N LEU A 14 -16.14 11.42 -2.48
CA LEU A 14 -15.19 12.44 -2.92
C LEU A 14 -15.84 13.83 -2.87
N THR A 15 -15.26 14.75 -2.10
CA THR A 15 -15.68 16.16 -2.06
C THR A 15 -14.63 17.03 -2.75
N ILE A 16 -14.99 17.66 -3.87
CA ILE A 16 -14.11 18.56 -4.63
C ILE A 16 -14.70 19.97 -4.73
N ARG A 17 -13.84 20.98 -4.66
CA ARG A 17 -14.21 22.37 -4.97
C ARG A 17 -13.89 22.63 -6.43
N LEU A 18 -14.90 23.03 -7.19
CA LEU A 18 -14.78 23.39 -8.60
C LEU A 18 -15.16 24.84 -8.77
N ASP A 19 -14.45 25.56 -9.63
CA ASP A 19 -14.90 26.88 -10.07
C ASP A 19 -16.19 26.74 -10.91
N PRO A 20 -17.01 27.81 -11.01
CA PRO A 20 -18.28 27.75 -11.72
C PRO A 20 -18.18 27.29 -13.18
N LYS A 21 -17.08 27.62 -13.88
CA LYS A 21 -16.89 27.26 -15.29
C LYS A 21 -16.61 25.76 -15.43
N THR A 22 -15.74 25.19 -14.60
CA THR A 22 -15.45 23.75 -14.61
C THR A 22 -16.69 22.93 -14.25
N ARG A 23 -17.48 23.39 -13.27
CA ARG A 23 -18.77 22.75 -12.94
C ARG A 23 -19.71 22.74 -14.14
N PHE A 24 -19.88 23.87 -14.83
CA PHE A 24 -20.72 23.96 -16.01
C PHE A 24 -20.27 23.01 -17.13
N ILE A 25 -18.96 22.94 -17.41
CA ILE A 25 -18.40 22.03 -18.43
C ILE A 25 -18.72 20.57 -18.08
N LEU A 26 -18.56 20.16 -16.82
CA LEU A 26 -18.88 18.81 -16.36
C LEU A 26 -20.38 18.50 -16.55
N GLU A 27 -21.26 19.42 -16.17
CA GLU A 27 -22.71 19.29 -16.35
C GLU A 27 -23.11 19.20 -17.84
N PHE A 28 -22.49 20.02 -18.70
CA PHE A 28 -22.70 19.98 -20.14
C PHE A 28 -22.31 18.63 -20.74
N ILE A 29 -21.14 18.09 -20.41
CA ILE A 29 -20.68 16.78 -20.91
C ILE A 29 -21.61 15.66 -20.44
N SER A 30 -21.99 15.67 -19.17
CA SER A 30 -22.93 14.70 -18.59
C SER A 30 -24.26 14.68 -19.35
N ARG A 31 -24.84 15.86 -19.61
CA ARG A 31 -26.10 15.97 -20.39
C ARG A 31 -25.92 15.57 -21.85
N ALA A 32 -24.84 16.01 -22.49
CA ALA A 32 -24.57 15.71 -23.90
C ALA A 32 -24.36 14.21 -24.16
N LYS A 33 -23.77 13.49 -23.20
CA LYS A 33 -23.50 12.04 -23.29
C LYS A 33 -24.55 11.17 -22.60
N GLY A 34 -25.53 11.75 -21.89
CA GLY A 34 -26.52 11.00 -21.12
C GLY A 34 -25.92 10.17 -19.98
N GLN A 35 -24.84 10.66 -19.35
CA GLN A 35 -24.09 9.96 -18.29
C GLN A 35 -24.19 10.70 -16.97
N LEU A 36 -24.04 10.00 -15.84
CA LEU A 36 -23.94 10.65 -14.52
C LEU A 36 -22.65 11.47 -14.41
N LEU A 37 -22.67 12.56 -13.65
CA LEU A 37 -21.47 13.37 -13.38
C LEU A 37 -20.33 12.53 -12.82
N THR A 38 -20.65 11.59 -11.92
CA THR A 38 -19.69 10.64 -11.34
C THR A 38 -19.03 9.78 -12.41
N THR A 39 -19.78 9.24 -13.37
CA THR A 39 -19.23 8.45 -14.48
C THR A 39 -18.29 9.27 -15.36
N VAL A 40 -18.62 10.54 -15.63
CA VAL A 40 -17.75 11.42 -16.40
C VAL A 40 -16.43 11.68 -15.65
N ILE A 41 -16.50 11.92 -14.34
CA ILE A 41 -15.33 12.12 -13.49
C ILE A 41 -14.46 10.85 -13.42
N GLU A 42 -15.05 9.70 -13.10
CA GLU A 42 -14.33 8.41 -12.96
C GLU A 42 -13.59 8.05 -14.24
N ARG A 43 -14.23 8.24 -15.40
CA ARG A 43 -13.61 8.02 -16.70
C ARG A 43 -12.47 8.99 -16.95
N ALA A 44 -12.67 10.28 -16.67
CA ALA A 44 -11.62 11.28 -16.84
C ALA A 44 -10.40 11.00 -15.94
N ILE A 45 -10.64 10.58 -14.68
CA ILE A 45 -9.58 10.18 -13.74
C ILE A 45 -8.83 8.95 -14.27
N SER A 46 -9.55 7.93 -14.73
CA SER A 46 -8.94 6.71 -15.27
C SER A 46 -8.11 7.00 -16.53
N GLU A 47 -8.63 7.80 -17.46
CA GLU A 47 -7.92 8.23 -18.66
C GLU A 47 -6.69 9.10 -18.36
N ALA A 48 -6.75 9.91 -17.30
CA ALA A 48 -5.61 10.70 -16.83
C ALA A 48 -4.56 9.80 -16.15
N ALA A 49 -4.98 8.89 -15.26
CA ALA A 49 -4.12 7.97 -14.54
C ALA A 49 -3.37 7.02 -15.49
N ASP A 50 -4.02 6.56 -16.56
CA ASP A 50 -3.39 5.70 -17.58
C ASP A 50 -2.22 6.38 -18.31
N LYS A 51 -2.16 7.72 -18.30
CA LYS A 51 -1.08 8.51 -18.89
C LYS A 51 0.04 8.81 -17.91
N VAL A 52 -0.17 8.62 -16.61
CA VAL A 52 0.85 8.83 -15.59
C VAL A 52 1.74 7.60 -15.53
N GLN A 53 3.03 7.82 -15.77
CA GLN A 53 4.06 6.79 -15.85
C GLN A 53 5.23 7.21 -14.98
N ILE A 54 5.71 6.27 -14.16
CA ILE A 54 6.83 6.48 -13.23
C ILE A 54 8.00 5.65 -13.74
N ALA A 55 9.16 6.27 -13.86
CA ALA A 55 10.36 5.55 -14.28
C ALA A 55 10.75 4.49 -13.23
N ASP A 56 10.98 3.25 -13.68
CA ASP A 56 11.47 2.19 -12.81
C ASP A 56 12.99 2.13 -12.87
N PHE A 57 13.65 2.84 -11.96
CA PHE A 57 15.11 2.89 -11.89
C PHE A 57 15.75 1.58 -11.42
N ALA A 58 14.95 0.57 -11.02
CA ALA A 58 15.45 -0.75 -10.68
C ALA A 58 15.91 -1.57 -11.90
N ARG A 59 15.53 -1.18 -13.13
CA ARG A 59 16.01 -1.80 -14.36
C ARG A 59 17.08 -0.93 -15.02
N ILE A 60 18.25 -1.54 -15.26
CA ILE A 60 19.50 -0.89 -15.71
C ILE A 60 19.35 -0.11 -17.04
N ASP A 61 18.33 -0.40 -17.84
CA ASP A 61 18.08 0.27 -19.12
C ASP A 61 17.10 1.46 -19.03
N GLY A 62 16.49 1.71 -17.87
CA GLY A 62 15.53 2.80 -17.65
C GLY A 62 14.30 2.74 -18.58
N SER A 63 14.06 1.62 -19.25
CA SER A 63 13.04 1.50 -20.30
C SER A 63 11.66 1.10 -19.76
N TYR A 64 11.62 0.66 -18.50
CA TYR A 64 10.39 0.22 -17.87
C TYR A 64 9.73 1.36 -17.10
N HIS A 65 8.48 1.60 -17.44
CA HIS A 65 7.63 2.54 -16.73
C HIS A 65 6.55 1.78 -15.96
N ARG A 66 6.31 2.18 -14.71
CA ARG A 66 5.21 1.68 -13.88
C ARG A 66 4.06 2.68 -13.91
N GLY A 67 2.86 2.17 -14.11
CA GLY A 67 1.60 2.91 -13.99
C GLY A 67 0.87 2.56 -12.70
N TRP A 68 -0.28 3.20 -12.47
CA TRP A 68 -1.08 2.99 -11.25
C TRP A 68 -1.46 1.52 -11.00
N ARG A 69 -1.58 0.71 -12.07
CA ARG A 69 -1.92 -0.72 -11.99
C ARG A 69 -0.81 -1.54 -11.34
N ASP A 70 0.45 -1.14 -11.49
CA ASP A 70 1.59 -1.83 -10.90
C ASP A 70 1.66 -1.59 -9.38
N PHE A 71 1.18 -0.43 -8.93
CA PHE A 71 1.09 -0.06 -7.51
C PHE A 71 -0.17 -0.58 -6.82
N TRP A 72 -1.24 -0.82 -7.57
CA TRP A 72 -2.51 -1.26 -7.01
C TRP A 72 -2.43 -2.67 -6.40
N SER A 73 -2.96 -2.81 -5.19
CA SER A 73 -3.21 -4.07 -4.49
C SER A 73 -4.50 -3.93 -3.69
N LEU A 74 -5.16 -5.04 -3.33
CA LEU A 74 -6.28 -5.02 -2.39
C LEU A 74 -5.80 -4.75 -0.95
N SER A 75 -4.58 -5.15 -0.64
CA SER A 75 -3.94 -4.88 0.65
C SER A 75 -3.45 -3.44 0.72
N GLU A 76 -3.89 -2.71 1.75
CA GLU A 76 -3.46 -1.33 1.98
C GLU A 76 -1.94 -1.26 2.25
N GLY A 77 -1.42 -2.19 3.05
CA GLY A 77 0.00 -2.20 3.35
C GLY A 77 0.87 -2.54 2.16
N GLU A 78 0.40 -3.44 1.28
CA GLU A 78 1.12 -3.72 0.04
C GLU A 78 1.15 -2.49 -0.88
N ARG A 79 0.02 -1.77 -1.02
CA ARG A 79 -0.01 -0.51 -1.79
C ARG A 79 0.99 0.50 -1.23
N ALA A 80 0.98 0.70 0.08
CA ALA A 80 1.90 1.63 0.74
C ALA A 80 3.37 1.24 0.52
N LEU A 81 3.71 -0.04 0.69
CA LEU A 81 5.07 -0.55 0.49
C LEU A 81 5.53 -0.52 -0.98
N LYS A 82 4.61 -0.64 -1.94
CA LYS A 82 4.91 -0.46 -3.37
C LYS A 82 5.16 0.99 -3.73
N MET A 83 4.45 1.94 -3.12
CA MET A 83 4.55 3.36 -3.45
C MET A 83 5.70 4.06 -2.73
N ALA A 84 5.93 3.76 -1.45
CA ALA A 84 6.92 4.45 -0.61
C ALA A 84 8.37 4.48 -1.17
N PRO A 85 8.86 3.47 -1.91
CA PRO A 85 10.20 3.51 -2.49
C PRO A 85 10.41 4.52 -3.64
N TYR A 86 9.33 5.10 -4.21
CA TYR A 86 9.40 5.94 -5.41
C TYR A 86 9.26 7.43 -5.04
N PRO A 87 10.34 8.23 -5.11
CA PRO A 87 10.30 9.66 -4.77
C PRO A 87 9.33 10.48 -5.64
N GLU A 88 9.06 10.04 -6.87
CA GLU A 88 8.11 10.66 -7.80
C GLU A 88 6.66 10.62 -7.29
N LEU A 89 6.37 9.74 -6.32
CA LEU A 89 5.08 9.65 -5.65
C LEU A 89 5.01 10.54 -4.40
N PHE A 90 6.07 11.30 -4.10
CA PHE A 90 6.15 12.22 -2.96
C PHE A 90 5.76 11.56 -1.62
N PRO A 91 6.43 10.46 -1.22
CA PRO A 91 6.14 9.79 0.04
C PRO A 91 6.31 10.76 1.23
N SER A 92 5.48 10.60 2.25
CA SER A 92 5.61 11.37 3.49
C SER A 92 6.70 10.79 4.40
N TYR A 93 7.09 11.55 5.43
CA TYR A 93 8.00 11.05 6.46
C TYR A 93 7.50 9.75 7.12
N GLU A 94 6.20 9.64 7.38
CA GLU A 94 5.62 8.42 7.96
C GLU A 94 5.66 7.24 6.98
N ASP A 95 5.54 7.47 5.67
CA ASP A 95 5.66 6.43 4.66
C ASP A 95 7.10 5.89 4.58
N GLU A 96 8.08 6.79 4.58
CA GLU A 96 9.51 6.43 4.62
C GLU A 96 9.87 5.69 5.91
N LYS A 97 9.33 6.14 7.05
CA LYS A 97 9.52 5.49 8.35
C LYS A 97 8.96 4.06 8.35
N ARG A 98 7.75 3.86 7.84
CA ARG A 98 7.13 2.53 7.71
C ARG A 98 7.93 1.64 6.75
N LEU A 99 8.38 2.17 5.63
CA LEU A 99 9.22 1.44 4.68
C LEU A 99 10.53 0.99 5.31
N ALA A 100 11.22 1.88 6.04
CA ALA A 100 12.47 1.56 6.74
C ALA A 100 12.26 0.42 7.76
N PHE A 101 11.22 0.53 8.58
CA PHE A 101 10.87 -0.51 9.54
C PHE A 101 10.59 -1.86 8.87
N CYS A 102 9.83 -1.86 7.76
CA CYS A 102 9.50 -3.09 7.04
C CYS A 102 10.73 -3.72 6.38
N ARG A 103 11.69 -2.92 5.89
CA ARG A 103 12.98 -3.43 5.36
C ARG A 103 13.84 -4.06 6.45
N GLU A 104 13.90 -3.44 7.62
CA GLU A 104 14.62 -3.98 8.78
C GLU A 104 14.02 -5.31 9.25
N HIS A 105 12.69 -5.42 9.22
CA HIS A 105 11.94 -6.60 9.62
C HIS A 105 11.44 -7.41 8.42
N HIS A 106 12.22 -7.48 7.34
CA HIS A 106 11.74 -7.92 6.03
C HIS A 106 11.09 -9.31 6.02
N VAL A 107 11.49 -10.24 6.89
CA VAL A 107 10.90 -11.59 6.95
C VAL A 107 9.39 -11.59 7.26
N PHE A 108 8.86 -10.50 7.81
CA PHE A 108 7.44 -10.31 8.09
C PHE A 108 6.67 -9.69 6.92
N PHE A 109 7.36 -9.01 6.00
CA PHE A 109 6.73 -8.18 4.97
C PHE A 109 7.04 -8.64 3.54
N TYR A 110 8.15 -9.36 3.34
CA TYR A 110 8.64 -9.82 2.05
C TYR A 110 8.84 -11.33 2.03
N GLN A 111 8.63 -11.94 0.86
CA GLN A 111 8.92 -13.35 0.64
C GLN A 111 10.43 -13.55 0.42
N SER A 112 10.97 -14.69 0.88
CA SER A 112 12.36 -15.06 0.63
C SER A 112 12.54 -15.32 -0.88
N GLY A 113 13.28 -14.42 -1.57
CA GLY A 113 13.49 -14.55 -3.02
C GLY A 113 13.76 -13.26 -3.81
N GLY A 114 13.70 -12.07 -3.19
CA GLY A 114 14.01 -10.79 -3.85
C GLY A 114 12.88 -9.78 -3.82
N GLY A 115 13.25 -8.49 -3.85
CA GLY A 115 12.58 -7.34 -3.23
C GLY A 115 11.18 -6.90 -3.66
N ASP A 116 10.45 -7.65 -4.48
CA ASP A 116 9.12 -7.24 -4.98
C ASP A 116 7.97 -8.19 -4.59
N LEU A 117 8.27 -9.33 -3.96
CA LEU A 117 7.24 -10.27 -3.51
C LEU A 117 6.88 -10.02 -2.04
N PHE A 118 5.63 -9.64 -1.81
CA PHE A 118 5.11 -9.32 -0.49
C PHE A 118 4.53 -10.56 0.22
N ALA A 119 4.73 -10.63 1.53
CA ALA A 119 4.04 -11.58 2.39
C ALA A 119 2.63 -11.04 2.73
N THR A 120 1.78 -10.84 1.72
CA THR A 120 0.47 -10.15 1.86
C THR A 120 -0.39 -10.65 3.03
N PRO A 121 -0.50 -11.97 3.33
CA PRO A 121 -1.24 -12.43 4.50
C PRO A 121 -0.71 -11.90 5.83
N TYR A 122 0.61 -11.70 5.95
CA TYR A 122 1.22 -11.12 7.14
C TYR A 122 0.99 -9.62 7.18
N ILE A 123 1.15 -8.95 6.03
CA ILE A 123 0.88 -7.52 5.88
C ILE A 123 -0.56 -7.20 6.30
N ASP A 124 -1.56 -7.93 5.82
CA ASP A 124 -2.96 -7.66 6.15
C ASP A 124 -3.26 -7.76 7.66
N VAL A 125 -2.50 -8.58 8.39
CA VAL A 125 -2.61 -8.72 9.85
C VAL A 125 -1.83 -7.64 10.60
N LEU A 126 -0.63 -7.31 10.13
CA LEU A 126 0.30 -6.42 10.82
C LEU A 126 0.06 -4.95 10.50
N TRP A 127 -0.30 -4.63 9.26
CA TRP A 127 -0.41 -3.26 8.75
C TRP A 127 -1.38 -2.37 9.55
N PRO A 128 -2.57 -2.84 9.99
CA PRO A 128 -3.46 -2.02 10.81
C PRO A 128 -2.86 -1.55 12.14
N ARG A 129 -1.76 -2.17 12.59
CA ARG A 129 -1.03 -1.86 13.83
C ARG A 129 0.44 -1.51 13.56
N ILE A 130 0.79 -1.14 12.33
CA ILE A 130 2.20 -0.94 11.94
C ILE A 130 2.89 0.12 12.81
N ASP A 131 2.19 1.22 13.11
CA ASP A 131 2.73 2.32 13.91
C ASP A 131 2.98 1.90 15.37
N GLU A 132 2.19 0.96 15.90
CA GLU A 132 2.42 0.36 17.23
C GLU A 132 3.72 -0.45 17.26
N PHE A 133 3.96 -1.29 16.24
CA PHE A 133 5.19 -2.08 16.15
C PHE A 133 6.42 -1.21 15.96
N ILE A 134 6.31 -0.13 15.18
CA ILE A 134 7.35 0.88 15.02
C ILE A 134 7.67 1.52 16.38
N GLN A 135 6.65 1.91 17.15
CA GLN A 135 6.84 2.50 18.47
C GLN A 135 7.51 1.52 19.45
N ILE A 136 7.14 0.24 19.43
CA ILE A 136 7.79 -0.81 20.23
C ILE A 136 9.27 -0.92 19.85
N HIS A 137 9.58 -0.92 18.55
CA HIS A 137 10.96 -0.99 18.07
C HIS A 137 11.77 0.23 18.54
N GLU A 138 11.27 1.45 18.30
CA GLU A 138 11.98 2.68 18.66
C GLU A 138 12.25 2.79 20.17
N SER A 139 11.28 2.39 21.00
CA SER A 139 11.38 2.47 22.46
C SER A 139 12.27 1.39 23.08
N ARG A 140 12.38 0.21 22.44
CA ARG A 140 13.08 -0.95 23.01
C ARG A 140 14.35 -1.35 22.29
N LYS A 141 14.67 -0.79 21.12
CA LYS A 141 15.83 -1.21 20.31
C LYS A 141 17.17 -1.18 21.03
N SER A 142 17.33 -0.33 22.06
CA SER A 142 18.54 -0.26 22.88
C SER A 142 18.63 -1.32 23.98
N VAL A 143 17.51 -1.98 24.33
CA VAL A 143 17.40 -2.93 25.45
C VAL A 143 17.01 -4.34 24.97
N ASP A 144 15.98 -4.43 24.14
CA ASP A 144 15.53 -5.64 23.45
C ASP A 144 15.21 -5.29 21.99
N TYR A 145 16.23 -5.39 21.15
CA TYR A 145 16.12 -5.17 19.71
C TYR A 145 15.05 -6.06 19.06
N LEU A 146 14.77 -7.23 19.65
CA LEU A 146 13.83 -8.19 19.10
C LEU A 146 12.38 -7.97 19.57
N ALA A 147 12.12 -6.96 20.41
CA ALA A 147 10.81 -6.75 21.02
C ALA A 147 9.69 -6.58 19.99
N ALA A 148 9.94 -5.82 18.91
CA ALA A 148 8.93 -5.57 17.88
C ALA A 148 8.58 -6.82 17.08
N GLY A 149 9.56 -7.61 16.63
CA GLY A 149 9.26 -8.84 15.91
C GLY A 149 8.66 -9.94 16.79
N LYS A 150 8.94 -9.98 18.11
CA LYS A 150 8.19 -10.84 19.05
C LYS A 150 6.71 -10.44 19.07
N ALA A 151 6.42 -9.14 19.19
CA ALA A 151 5.05 -8.64 19.15
C ALA A 151 4.36 -8.92 17.81
N MET A 152 5.07 -8.81 16.68
CA MET A 152 4.54 -9.18 15.36
C MET A 152 4.27 -10.70 15.25
N GLN A 153 5.16 -11.56 15.75
CA GLN A 153 4.92 -13.01 15.80
C GLN A 153 3.68 -13.36 16.63
N GLU A 154 3.50 -12.71 17.78
CA GLU A 154 2.32 -12.88 18.62
C GLU A 154 1.05 -12.46 17.88
N ALA A 155 1.08 -11.34 17.16
CA ALA A 155 -0.06 -10.86 16.36
C ALA A 155 -0.40 -11.85 15.22
N LEU A 156 0.60 -12.36 14.50
CA LEU A 156 0.40 -13.38 13.46
C LEU A 156 -0.18 -14.68 14.04
N LYS A 157 0.34 -15.13 15.18
CA LYS A 157 -0.15 -16.33 15.87
C LYS A 157 -1.59 -16.16 16.34
N ALA A 158 -1.95 -15.00 16.87
CA ALA A 158 -3.31 -14.67 17.28
C ALA A 158 -4.30 -14.68 16.10
N ALA A 159 -3.82 -14.35 14.89
CA ALA A 159 -4.57 -14.46 13.65
C ALA A 159 -4.58 -15.88 13.04
N GLY A 160 -3.97 -16.88 13.70
CA GLY A 160 -3.90 -18.26 13.23
C GLY A 160 -2.83 -18.50 12.15
N LEU A 161 -1.92 -17.56 11.93
CA LEU A 161 -0.83 -17.70 10.96
C LEU A 161 0.43 -18.24 11.65
N LYS A 162 1.15 -19.13 10.95
CA LYS A 162 2.49 -19.55 11.37
C LYS A 162 3.46 -18.44 10.99
N GLY A 163 3.87 -17.62 11.96
CA GLY A 163 4.83 -16.55 11.74
C GLY A 163 6.18 -17.06 11.19
N PRO A 164 6.98 -16.16 10.58
CA PRO A 164 8.28 -16.51 10.04
C PRO A 164 9.24 -16.95 11.15
N ASP A 165 10.19 -17.82 10.79
CA ASP A 165 11.29 -18.20 11.67
C ASP A 165 12.26 -17.02 11.80
N TRP A 166 12.00 -16.19 12.83
CA TRP A 166 12.75 -14.98 13.11
C TRP A 166 13.48 -15.17 14.45
N SER A 167 14.56 -15.95 14.41
CA SER A 167 15.51 -16.07 15.50
C SER A 167 16.74 -15.19 15.23
N ALA A 168 17.18 -14.44 16.22
CA ALA A 168 18.32 -13.51 16.14
C ALA A 168 19.51 -14.10 15.35
N GLY A 169 19.89 -13.45 14.26
CA GLY A 169 21.17 -13.69 13.58
C GLY A 169 21.14 -14.47 12.26
N ASN A 170 20.02 -15.06 11.84
CA ASN A 170 19.90 -15.71 10.52
C ASN A 170 19.09 -14.87 9.53
N VAL A 171 19.45 -13.59 9.42
CA VAL A 171 18.77 -12.71 8.47
C VAL A 171 19.80 -12.17 7.49
N GLU A 172 20.16 -13.01 6.51
CA GLU A 172 20.75 -12.50 5.28
C GLU A 172 19.74 -11.51 4.68
N SER A 173 20.12 -10.24 4.65
CA SER A 173 19.36 -9.21 3.94
C SER A 173 19.26 -9.62 2.47
N PRO A 174 18.07 -9.72 1.87
CA PRO A 174 17.92 -9.87 0.43
C PRO A 174 18.15 -8.54 -0.33
N PHE A 175 18.47 -7.47 0.41
CA PHE A 175 18.83 -6.15 -0.09
C PHE A 175 20.32 -5.88 0.10
#